data_AF-A0A6A7JS74-F1
#
_entry.id   AF-A0A6A7JS74-F1
#
_cell.length_a   1.000
_cell.length_b   1.000
_cell.length_c   1.000
_cell.angle_alpha   90.00
_cell.angle_beta   90.00
_cell.angle_gamma   90.00
#
_symmetry.space_group_name_H-M   'P 1'
#
loop_
_entity.id
_entity.type
_entity.pdbx_description
1 polymer ?
#
loop_
_entity_poly.entity_id
_entity_poly.type
_entity_poly.pdbx_seq_one_letter_code
_entity_poly.pdbx_strand_id
1 'polypeptide(L)'
;MKNKLTFNGFIDKPQPTNTYLGFYIDWEKCLKNKDKIEMALNYLNLLLKAKKKQLQRKIKTLFKEYPKVFNILPLLITIKNAANNKLFNSQGQICVMSSCLKTPYKIYKFIHQSKLSKIFYNEKIKNLNDFAFGIEMELNTNARKNYRGDNFEKENQFINN
;
A
#
# COMPACT_ATOMS: atom_id res chain seq x y z
N MET A 1 -26.73 -34.39 8.02
CA MET A 1 -27.95 -34.03 7.27
C MET A 1 -27.62 -34.04 5.79
N LYS A 2 -28.37 -34.78 4.95
CA LYS A 2 -28.20 -34.75 3.49
C LYS A 2 -28.67 -33.38 2.98
N ASN A 3 -27.83 -32.70 2.20
CA ASN A 3 -28.18 -31.42 1.60
C ASN A 3 -29.37 -31.64 0.65
N LYS A 4 -30.48 -30.92 0.86
CA LYS A 4 -31.78 -31.18 0.20
C LYS A 4 -31.89 -30.54 -1.19
N LEU A 5 -30.88 -29.78 -1.61
CA LEU A 5 -30.86 -29.06 -2.87
C LEU A 5 -30.28 -29.95 -3.97
N THR A 6 -31.07 -30.18 -5.01
CA THR A 6 -30.60 -30.76 -6.28
C THR A 6 -29.72 -29.74 -7.00
N PHE A 7 -28.73 -30.21 -7.77
CA PHE A 7 -27.81 -29.34 -8.52
C PHE A 7 -28.55 -28.33 -9.41
N ASN A 8 -29.61 -28.76 -10.09
CA ASN A 8 -30.44 -27.88 -10.92
C ASN A 8 -31.15 -26.80 -10.11
N GLY A 9 -31.68 -27.15 -8.91
CA GLY A 9 -32.31 -26.18 -8.01
C GLY A 9 -31.35 -25.17 -7.38
N PHE A 10 -30.04 -25.46 -7.40
CA PHE A 10 -28.98 -24.52 -7.00
C PHE A 10 -28.65 -23.53 -8.13
N ILE A 11 -28.58 -24.00 -9.38
CA ILE A 11 -28.32 -23.17 -10.56
C ILE A 11 -29.50 -22.22 -10.86
N ASP A 12 -30.75 -22.67 -10.65
CA ASP A 12 -31.96 -21.89 -10.98
C ASP A 12 -32.23 -20.69 -10.05
N LYS A 13 -31.50 -20.57 -8.93
CA LYS A 13 -31.69 -19.48 -7.95
C LYS A 13 -30.35 -18.87 -7.54
N PRO A 14 -29.61 -18.21 -8.47
CA PRO A 14 -28.42 -17.48 -8.07
C PRO A 14 -28.83 -16.38 -7.08
N GLN A 15 -28.22 -16.41 -5.89
CA GLN A 15 -28.39 -15.34 -4.93
C GLN A 15 -27.91 -14.02 -5.56
N PRO A 16 -28.64 -12.91 -5.37
CA PRO A 16 -28.25 -11.62 -5.97
C PRO A 16 -26.90 -11.12 -5.45
N THR A 17 -26.45 -11.60 -4.29
CA THR A 17 -25.12 -11.32 -3.74
C THR A 17 -24.71 -12.38 -2.73
N ASN A 18 -23.41 -12.69 -2.68
CA ASN A 18 -22.77 -13.48 -1.62
C ASN A 18 -21.88 -12.58 -0.72
N THR A 19 -22.09 -11.27 -0.75
CA THR A 19 -21.30 -10.28 -0.03
C THR A 19 -21.97 -9.90 1.29
N TYR A 20 -21.30 -10.16 2.41
CA TYR A 20 -21.69 -9.66 3.75
C TYR A 20 -20.82 -8.45 4.13
N LEU A 21 -21.22 -7.65 5.12
CA LEU A 21 -20.50 -6.42 5.50
C LEU A 21 -19.03 -6.67 5.86
N GLY A 22 -18.74 -7.78 6.55
CA GLY A 22 -17.37 -8.20 6.87
C GLY A 22 -16.52 -8.61 5.65
N PHE A 23 -17.11 -8.71 4.45
CA PHE A 23 -16.35 -8.94 3.23
C PHE A 23 -15.54 -7.72 2.80
N TYR A 24 -15.95 -6.49 3.12
CA TYR A 24 -15.32 -5.31 2.53
C TYR A 24 -13.93 -5.03 3.10
N ILE A 25 -13.70 -5.34 4.37
CA ILE A 25 -12.44 -5.02 5.05
C ILE A 25 -11.99 -6.22 5.88
N ASP A 26 -10.77 -6.65 5.63
CA ASP A 26 -10.05 -7.61 6.47
C ASP A 26 -9.26 -6.88 7.58
N TRP A 27 -9.91 -6.64 8.71
CA TRP A 27 -9.28 -5.89 9.80
C TRP A 27 -8.01 -6.56 10.32
N GLU A 28 -8.03 -7.88 10.51
CA GLU A 28 -6.87 -8.63 11.01
C GLU A 28 -5.69 -8.54 10.06
N LYS A 29 -5.91 -8.69 8.75
CA LYS A 29 -4.85 -8.54 7.75
C LYS A 29 -4.29 -7.12 7.71
N CYS A 30 -5.15 -6.10 7.76
CA CYS A 30 -4.72 -4.70 7.76
C CYS A 30 -3.87 -4.38 9.01
N LEU A 31 -4.32 -4.78 10.20
CA LEU A 31 -3.60 -4.60 11.45
C LEU A 31 -2.26 -5.33 11.43
N LYS A 32 -2.24 -6.61 11.06
CA LYS A 32 -1.02 -7.42 10.95
C LYS A 32 -0.01 -6.83 9.97
N ASN A 33 -0.46 -6.19 8.89
CA ASN A 33 0.43 -5.53 7.94
C ASN A 33 0.96 -4.19 8.47
N LYS A 34 0.14 -3.42 9.18
CA LYS A 34 0.57 -2.20 9.88
C LYS A 34 1.66 -2.52 10.92
N ASP A 35 1.45 -3.53 11.75
CA ASP A 35 2.35 -3.86 12.86
C ASP A 35 3.77 -4.20 12.37
N LYS A 36 3.91 -4.82 11.19
CA LYS A 36 5.20 -5.12 10.57
C LYS A 36 6.02 -3.87 10.22
N ILE A 37 5.37 -2.73 9.97
CA ILE A 37 6.01 -1.50 9.50
C ILE A 37 5.92 -0.35 10.52
N GLU A 38 5.18 -0.54 11.61
CA GLU A 38 4.88 0.47 12.63
C GLU A 38 6.13 1.12 13.21
N MET A 39 7.13 0.32 13.59
CA MET A 39 8.38 0.84 14.14
C MET A 39 9.09 1.77 13.13
N ALA A 40 9.14 1.39 11.86
CA ALA A 40 9.74 2.22 10.82
C ALA A 40 8.94 3.51 10.59
N LEU A 41 7.61 3.45 10.62
CA LEU A 41 6.74 4.63 10.52
C LEU A 41 6.94 5.58 11.71
N ASN A 42 7.11 5.04 12.92
CA ASN A 42 7.43 5.82 14.12
C ASN A 42 8.74 6.61 13.95
N TYR A 43 9.79 5.99 13.40
CA TYR A 43 11.02 6.71 13.08
C TYR A 43 10.82 7.78 11.99
N LEU A 44 10.06 7.47 10.93
CA LEU A 44 9.76 8.44 9.88
C LEU A 44 8.91 9.60 10.37
N ASN A 45 8.15 9.46 11.47
CA ASN A 45 7.43 10.58 12.09
C ASN A 45 8.36 11.73 12.49
N LEU A 46 9.66 11.47 12.72
CA LEU A 46 10.67 12.52 12.95
C LEU A 46 10.79 13.49 11.76
N LEU A 47 10.45 13.03 10.55
CA LEU A 47 10.45 13.84 9.32
C LEU A 47 9.17 14.67 9.15
N LEU A 48 8.08 14.34 9.86
CA LEU A 48 6.86 15.14 9.83
C LEU A 48 7.10 16.55 10.38
N LYS A 49 6.28 17.50 9.93
CA LYS A 49 6.32 18.92 10.30
C LYS A 49 7.71 19.53 10.11
N ALA A 50 8.53 18.96 9.23
CA ALA A 50 9.85 19.49 8.93
C ALA A 50 9.70 20.74 8.07
N LYS A 51 10.38 21.83 8.44
CA LYS A 51 10.54 22.97 7.52
C LYS A 51 11.32 22.49 6.29
N LYS A 52 11.03 23.02 5.10
CA LYS A 52 11.68 22.64 3.82
C LYS A 52 13.21 22.63 3.92
N LYS A 53 13.80 23.68 4.52
CA LYS A 53 15.26 23.80 4.72
C LYS A 53 15.84 22.75 5.68
N GLN A 54 15.04 22.12 6.53
CA GLN A 54 15.48 21.17 7.55
C GLN A 54 15.30 19.70 7.16
N LEU A 55 14.45 19.40 6.17
CA LEU A 55 14.12 18.02 5.81
C LEU A 55 15.37 17.23 5.38
N GLN A 56 16.25 17.80 4.55
CA GLN A 56 17.50 17.15 4.14
C GLN A 56 18.39 16.79 5.34
N ARG A 57 18.50 17.70 6.31
CA ARG A 57 19.28 17.46 7.54
C ARG A 57 18.67 16.33 8.37
N LYS A 58 17.35 16.35 8.59
CA LYS A 58 16.64 15.30 9.31
C LYS A 58 16.79 13.93 8.62
N ILE A 59 16.67 13.88 7.30
CA ILE A 59 16.90 12.67 6.51
C ILE A 59 18.33 12.16 6.72
N LYS A 60 19.34 13.05 6.62
CA LYS A 60 20.75 12.67 6.82
C LYS A 60 20.99 12.08 8.22
N THR A 61 20.45 12.72 9.26
CA THR A 61 20.55 12.21 10.63
C THR A 61 19.86 10.86 10.78
N LEU A 62 18.60 10.74 10.35
CA LEU A 62 17.84 9.50 10.47
C LEU A 62 18.45 8.36 9.65
N PHE A 63 18.99 8.66 8.47
CA PHE A 63 19.64 7.67 7.62
C PHE A 63 20.93 7.13 8.22
N LYS A 64 21.67 7.96 8.95
CA LYS A 64 22.89 7.52 9.64
C LYS A 64 22.59 6.47 10.71
N GLU A 65 21.55 6.70 11.50
CA GLU A 65 21.19 5.84 12.64
C GLU A 65 20.35 4.63 12.20
N TYR A 66 19.36 4.85 11.32
CA TYR A 66 18.36 3.85 10.97
C TYR A 66 18.09 3.80 9.45
N PRO A 67 19.06 3.44 8.59
CA PRO A 67 18.90 3.51 7.14
C PRO A 67 17.77 2.62 6.60
N LYS A 68 17.48 1.49 7.27
CA LYS A 68 16.45 0.53 6.85
C LYS A 68 15.03 1.09 6.92
N VAL A 69 14.77 2.14 7.73
CA VAL A 69 13.42 2.73 7.86
C VAL A 69 12.95 3.39 6.58
N PHE A 70 13.86 3.75 5.67
CA PHE A 70 13.50 4.36 4.40
C PHE A 70 12.96 3.35 3.38
N ASN A 71 13.14 2.05 3.62
CA ASN A 71 12.62 1.00 2.74
C ASN A 71 11.08 0.95 2.70
N ILE A 72 10.40 1.56 3.69
CA ILE A 72 8.94 1.65 3.71
C ILE A 72 8.39 2.88 2.99
N LEU A 73 9.22 3.84 2.56
CA LEU A 73 8.76 5.01 1.82
C LEU A 73 7.93 4.67 0.55
N PRO A 74 8.27 3.63 -0.24
CA PRO A 74 7.44 3.20 -1.36
C PRO A 74 6.02 2.77 -0.96
N LEU A 75 5.83 2.20 0.25
CA LEU A 75 4.50 1.82 0.72
C LEU A 75 3.58 3.03 0.91
N LEU A 76 4.13 4.17 1.29
CA LEU A 76 3.39 5.43 1.42
C LEU A 76 2.89 6.00 0.09
N ILE A 77 3.37 5.46 -1.04
CA ILE A 77 2.89 5.73 -2.38
C ILE A 77 2.33 4.46 -3.05
N THR A 78 1.78 3.55 -2.24
CA THR A 78 1.09 2.32 -2.65
C THR A 78 1.94 1.27 -3.37
N ILE A 79 3.27 1.36 -3.29
CA ILE A 79 4.19 0.41 -3.92
C ILE A 79 4.65 -0.66 -2.91
N LYS A 80 4.19 -1.92 -3.09
CA LYS A 80 4.53 -3.04 -2.19
C LYS A 80 5.88 -3.71 -2.48
N ASN A 81 6.30 -3.82 -3.74
CA ASN A 81 7.55 -4.49 -4.13
C ASN A 81 8.56 -3.54 -4.76
N ALA A 82 9.23 -2.75 -3.92
CA ALA A 82 10.23 -1.79 -4.37
C ALA A 82 11.51 -2.43 -4.95
N ALA A 83 11.76 -3.72 -4.70
CA ALA A 83 12.93 -4.41 -5.23
C ALA A 83 12.82 -4.72 -6.72
N ASN A 84 11.60 -4.97 -7.22
CA ASN A 84 11.36 -5.37 -8.60
C ASN A 84 10.76 -4.25 -9.47
N ASN A 85 10.29 -3.17 -8.84
CA ASN A 85 9.67 -2.07 -9.56
C ASN A 85 10.70 -1.21 -10.29
N LYS A 86 10.57 -1.18 -11.62
CA LYS A 86 11.34 -0.33 -12.54
C LYS A 86 10.68 1.03 -12.70
N LEU A 87 11.47 2.09 -12.77
CA LEU A 87 11.03 3.46 -13.00
C LEU A 87 12.01 4.21 -13.90
N PHE A 88 11.55 5.27 -14.54
CA PHE A 88 12.43 6.18 -15.26
C PHE A 88 13.06 7.18 -14.30
N ASN A 89 14.38 7.33 -14.38
CA ASN A 89 15.09 8.39 -13.67
C ASN A 89 14.92 9.73 -14.40
N SER A 90 15.52 10.79 -13.84
CA SER A 90 15.48 12.14 -14.43
C SER A 90 16.14 12.25 -15.81
N GLN A 91 16.92 11.24 -16.22
CA GLN A 91 17.61 11.13 -17.50
C GLN A 91 16.86 10.19 -18.47
N GLY A 92 15.65 9.74 -18.13
CA GLY A 92 14.87 8.82 -18.97
C GLY A 92 15.40 7.39 -18.99
N GLN A 93 16.32 7.03 -18.10
CA GLN A 93 16.86 5.67 -18.02
C GLN A 93 16.09 4.83 -17.01
N ILE A 94 15.94 3.54 -17.31
CA ILE A 94 15.29 2.57 -16.42
C ILE A 94 16.18 2.32 -15.20
N CYS A 95 15.62 2.47 -14.01
CA CYS A 95 16.26 2.22 -12.72
C CYS A 95 15.33 1.41 -11.81
N VAL A 96 15.89 0.70 -10.85
CA VAL A 96 15.11 0.00 -9.81
C VAL A 96 14.76 0.97 -8.69
N MET A 97 13.52 0.90 -8.19
CA MET A 97 13.02 1.77 -7.11
C MET A 97 13.90 1.74 -5.85
N SER A 98 14.37 0.55 -5.44
CA SER A 98 15.27 0.40 -4.29
C SER A 98 16.57 1.22 -4.40
N SER A 99 17.03 1.53 -5.62
CA SER A 99 18.22 2.36 -5.85
C SER A 99 18.02 3.81 -5.41
N CYS A 100 16.76 4.29 -5.39
CA CYS A 100 16.37 5.63 -4.95
C CYS A 100 16.45 5.80 -3.43
N LEU A 101 16.65 4.71 -2.68
CA LEU A 101 16.64 4.71 -1.21
C LEU A 101 18.04 4.47 -0.62
N LYS A 102 19.09 4.44 -1.46
CA LYS A 102 20.46 4.06 -1.05
C LYS A 102 21.28 5.18 -0.41
N THR A 103 20.89 6.45 -0.59
CA THR A 103 21.63 7.58 0.01
C THR A 103 20.65 8.66 0.50
N PRO A 104 21.04 9.49 1.48
CA PRO A 104 20.19 10.59 1.98
C PRO A 104 19.72 11.53 0.87
N TYR A 105 20.60 11.83 -0.10
CA TYR A 105 20.27 12.68 -1.24
C TYR A 105 19.21 12.03 -2.14
N LYS A 106 19.36 10.74 -2.47
CA LYS A 106 18.39 10.01 -3.30
C LYS A 106 17.03 9.88 -2.59
N ILE A 107 17.03 9.67 -1.28
CA ILE A 107 15.81 9.65 -0.46
C ILE A 107 15.09 11.00 -0.52
N TYR A 108 15.82 12.10 -0.33
CA TYR A 108 15.24 13.44 -0.44
C TYR A 108 14.65 13.67 -1.84
N LYS A 109 15.37 13.25 -2.90
CA LYS A 109 14.88 13.33 -4.28
C LYS A 109 13.62 12.49 -4.48
N PHE A 110 13.58 11.25 -3.95
CA PHE A 110 12.40 10.39 -3.97
C PHE A 110 11.19 11.07 -3.33
N ILE A 111 11.35 11.64 -2.12
CA ILE A 111 10.28 12.34 -1.39
C ILE A 111 9.73 13.52 -2.20
N HIS A 112 10.58 14.24 -2.92
CA HIS A 112 10.17 15.36 -3.76
C HIS A 112 9.50 14.91 -5.06
N GLN A 113 10.10 13.97 -5.80
CA GLN A 113 9.59 13.49 -7.09
C GLN A 113 8.25 12.76 -6.94
N SER A 114 8.09 11.98 -5.87
CA SER A 114 6.82 11.30 -5.54
C SER A 114 5.76 12.24 -4.96
N LYS A 115 6.08 13.53 -4.74
CA LYS A 115 5.24 14.52 -4.05
C LYS A 115 4.92 14.16 -2.58
N LEU A 116 5.58 13.15 -2.01
CA LEU A 116 5.45 12.75 -0.61
C LEU A 116 5.91 13.85 0.36
N SER A 117 6.72 14.79 -0.12
CA SER A 117 7.03 16.06 0.58
C SER A 117 5.78 16.80 1.07
N LYS A 118 4.63 16.70 0.37
CA LYS A 118 3.36 17.26 0.83
C LYS A 118 2.91 16.66 2.17
N ILE A 119 3.17 15.38 2.43
CA ILE A 119 2.85 14.74 3.71
C ILE A 119 3.80 15.23 4.80
N PHE A 120 5.10 15.27 4.52
CA PHE A 120 6.10 15.67 5.51
C PHE A 120 6.06 17.16 5.89
N TYR A 121 5.62 18.03 4.96
CA TYR A 121 5.48 19.47 5.21
C TYR A 121 4.10 19.84 5.78
N ASN A 122 3.09 18.98 5.61
CA ASN A 122 1.74 19.27 6.05
C ASN A 122 1.60 19.07 7.57
N GLU A 123 1.18 20.12 8.26
CA GLU A 123 0.99 20.10 9.72
C GLU A 123 -0.25 19.31 10.17
N LYS A 124 -1.17 19.01 9.23
CA LYS A 124 -2.38 18.22 9.49
C LYS A 124 -2.08 16.74 9.68
N ILE A 125 -1.07 16.20 8.98
CA ILE A 125 -0.68 14.80 9.16
C ILE A 125 0.27 14.71 10.35
N LYS A 126 -0.22 14.10 11.43
CA LYS A 126 0.51 14.03 12.71
C LYS A 126 1.16 12.66 12.94
N ASN A 127 0.70 11.62 12.24
CA ASN A 127 1.15 10.25 12.45
C ASN A 127 1.12 9.48 11.13
N LEU A 128 2.27 8.94 10.73
CA LEU A 128 2.40 8.12 9.54
C LEU A 128 1.81 6.72 9.72
N ASN A 129 1.63 6.22 10.94
CA ASN A 129 0.92 4.96 11.19
C ASN A 129 -0.53 5.04 10.73
N ASP A 130 -1.23 6.07 11.15
CA ASP A 130 -2.65 6.26 10.79
C ASP A 130 -2.80 6.50 9.29
N PHE A 131 -1.88 7.25 8.69
CA PHE A 131 -1.84 7.49 7.25
C PHE A 131 -1.58 6.19 6.46
N ALA A 132 -0.58 5.39 6.84
CA ALA A 132 -0.26 4.13 6.19
C ALA A 132 -1.36 3.07 6.39
N PHE A 133 -2.03 3.10 7.54
CA PHE A 133 -3.17 2.23 7.81
C PHE A 133 -4.33 2.52 6.86
N GLY A 134 -4.66 3.80 6.63
CA GLY A 134 -5.65 4.19 5.63
C GLY A 134 -5.31 3.71 4.22
N ILE A 135 -4.02 3.76 3.83
CA ILE A 135 -3.55 3.20 2.55
C ILE A 135 -3.78 1.69 2.50
N GLU A 136 -3.43 0.95 3.56
CA GLU A 136 -3.57 -0.51 3.57
C GLU A 136 -5.05 -0.94 3.52
N MET A 137 -5.95 -0.20 4.17
CA MET A 137 -7.39 -0.43 4.08
C MET A 137 -7.91 -0.27 2.64
N GLU A 138 -7.47 0.77 1.92
CA GLU A 138 -7.84 0.99 0.52
C GLU A 138 -7.30 -0.13 -0.38
N LEU A 139 -6.05 -0.54 -0.18
CA LEU A 139 -5.44 -1.65 -0.93
C LEU A 139 -6.12 -2.99 -0.64
N ASN A 140 -6.56 -3.22 0.60
CA ASN A 140 -7.31 -4.42 0.97
C ASN A 140 -8.65 -4.49 0.23
N THR A 141 -9.39 -3.38 0.26
CA THR A 141 -10.69 -3.25 -0.39
C THR A 141 -10.58 -3.46 -1.90
N ASN A 142 -9.56 -2.88 -2.54
CA ASN A 142 -9.33 -3.02 -3.97
C ASN A 142 -8.98 -4.45 -4.40
N ALA A 143 -8.15 -5.16 -3.61
CA ALA A 143 -7.87 -6.57 -3.89
C ALA A 143 -9.14 -7.44 -3.84
N ARG A 144 -10.05 -7.16 -2.91
CA ARG A 144 -11.31 -7.89 -2.76
C ARG A 144 -12.32 -7.58 -3.87
N LYS A 145 -12.36 -6.34 -4.36
CA LYS A 145 -13.15 -5.97 -5.56
C LYS A 145 -12.66 -6.71 -6.81
N ASN A 146 -11.34 -6.76 -7.02
CA ASN A 146 -10.76 -7.45 -8.17
C ASN A 146 -11.03 -8.96 -8.14
N TYR A 147 -10.96 -9.58 -6.95
CA TYR A 147 -11.34 -10.99 -6.79
C TYR A 147 -12.80 -11.28 -7.18
N ARG A 148 -13.70 -10.34 -6.92
CA ARG A 148 -15.11 -10.46 -7.33
C ARG A 148 -15.27 -10.40 -8.85
N GLY A 149 -14.54 -9.50 -9.51
CA GLY A 149 -14.54 -9.39 -10.98
C GLY A 149 -14.04 -10.67 -11.65
N ASP A 150 -12.87 -11.16 -11.22
CA ASP A 150 -12.24 -12.35 -11.80
C ASP A 150 -13.13 -13.61 -11.67
N ASN A 151 -13.84 -13.77 -10.55
CA ASN A 151 -14.75 -14.90 -10.36
C ASN A 151 -16.00 -14.81 -11.24
N PHE A 152 -16.55 -13.60 -11.39
CA PHE A 152 -17.72 -13.38 -12.25
C PHE A 152 -17.40 -13.62 -13.73
N GLU A 153 -16.22 -13.22 -14.19
CA GLU A 153 -15.79 -13.51 -15.57
C GLU A 153 -15.62 -15.00 -15.82
N LYS A 154 -15.01 -15.73 -14.87
CA LYS A 154 -14.85 -17.19 -14.97
C LYS A 154 -16.20 -17.92 -14.99
N GLU A 155 -17.11 -17.57 -14.08
CA GLU A 155 -18.46 -18.17 -14.04
C GLU A 155 -19.22 -17.98 -15.36
N ASN A 156 -19.15 -16.79 -15.98
CA ASN A 156 -19.79 -16.53 -17.27
C ASN A 156 -19.14 -17.28 -18.45
N GLN A 157 -17.85 -17.61 -18.38
CA GLN A 157 -17.19 -18.43 -19.41
C GLN A 157 -17.59 -19.91 -19.34
N PHE A 158 -17.93 -20.42 -18.16
CA PHE A 158 -18.45 -21.78 -17.98
C PHE A 158 -19.94 -21.91 -18.38
N ILE A 159 -20.68 -20.81 -18.43
CA ILE A 159 -22.09 -20.80 -18.83
C ILE A 159 -22.26 -20.69 -20.36
N ASN A 160 -21.24 -20.18 -21.06
CA ASN A 160 -21.26 -19.95 -22.51
C ASN A 160 -20.51 -21.02 -23.35
N ASN A 161 -20.09 -22.13 -22.72
CA ASN A 161 -19.50 -23.31 -23.37
C ASN A 161 -20.28 -24.56 -22.98
#